data_AF-A0A537IN57-F1
#
_entry.id   AF-A0A537IN57-F1
#
_cell.length_a   1.000
_cell.length_b   1.000
_cell.length_c   1.000
_cell.angle_alpha   90.00
_cell.angle_beta   90.00
_cell.angle_gamma   90.00
#
_symmetry.space_group_name_H-M   'P 1'
#
loop_
_entity.id
_entity.type
_entity.pdbx_description
1 polymer ?
#
loop_
_entity_poly.entity_id
_entity_poly.type
_entity_poly.pdbx_seq_one_letter_code
_entity_poly.pdbx_strand_id
1 'polypeptide(L)'
;LFSIIGANKKVLVTGPYFHDGSQETLWDVMDHYNKGDGLQDPYLDEDIQPLALTEDDIDDVVAFLASLTSADYKAQGSKELARQRERSRTNRPQRDTPRAFGPKPHQPQPPRP
;
A
#
# COMPACT_ATOMS: atom_id res chain seq x y z
N LEU A 1 8.46 -9.02 -15.38
CA LEU A 1 7.20 -9.50 -15.99
C LEU A 1 6.08 -9.15 -15.00
N PHE A 2 5.44 -8.00 -15.22
CA PHE A 2 4.51 -7.37 -14.29
C PHE A 2 3.26 -8.23 -14.13
N SER A 3 3.02 -8.75 -12.91
CA SER A 3 1.73 -9.32 -12.54
C SER A 3 1.03 -8.42 -11.51
N ILE A 4 1.20 -7.10 -11.67
CA ILE A 4 0.41 -6.10 -10.96
C ILE A 4 -0.73 -5.74 -11.94
N ILE A 5 -1.98 -5.98 -11.52
CA ILE A 5 -3.22 -5.55 -12.19
C ILE A 5 -3.62 -6.41 -13.41
N GLY A 6 -4.30 -7.52 -13.14
CA GLY A 6 -5.31 -8.04 -14.07
C GLY A 6 -6.55 -7.13 -14.06
N ALA A 7 -6.64 -6.22 -15.02
CA ALA A 7 -7.81 -5.42 -15.42
C ALA A 7 -8.57 -4.65 -14.30
N ASN A 8 -8.24 -3.35 -14.21
CA ASN A 8 -8.97 -2.20 -13.63
C ASN A 8 -10.51 -2.29 -13.41
N LYS A 9 -11.01 -3.21 -12.59
CA LYS A 9 -12.42 -3.22 -12.14
C LYS A 9 -12.66 -3.70 -10.69
N LYS A 10 -11.61 -4.13 -9.98
CA LYS A 10 -11.77 -4.91 -8.73
C LYS A 10 -10.77 -4.61 -7.60
N VAL A 11 -9.93 -3.58 -7.69
CA VAL A 11 -8.85 -3.31 -6.71
C VAL A 11 -9.38 -3.26 -5.26
N LEU A 12 -10.59 -2.76 -5.06
CA LEU A 12 -11.21 -2.70 -3.74
C LEU A 12 -11.69 -4.06 -3.21
N VAL A 13 -11.98 -5.04 -4.07
CA VAL A 13 -12.63 -6.33 -3.72
C VAL A 13 -11.71 -7.54 -3.85
N THR A 14 -10.40 -7.36 -4.00
CA THR A 14 -9.43 -8.45 -4.20
C THR A 14 -8.42 -8.60 -3.06
N GLY A 15 -8.72 -8.12 -1.86
CA GLY A 15 -7.89 -8.45 -0.70
C GLY A 15 -7.80 -9.99 -0.50
N PRO A 16 -6.70 -10.50 0.07
CA PRO A 16 -5.51 -9.77 0.51
C PRO A 16 -4.62 -9.31 -0.66
N TYR A 17 -3.86 -8.26 -0.42
CA TYR A 17 -2.99 -7.57 -1.38
C TYR A 17 -1.56 -8.10 -1.34
N PHE A 18 -0.78 -7.69 -2.35
CA PHE A 18 0.51 -8.29 -2.74
C PHE A 18 0.40 -9.73 -3.23
N HIS A 19 1.47 -10.21 -3.86
CA HIS A 19 1.50 -11.54 -4.47
C HIS A 19 1.43 -12.68 -3.46
N ASP A 20 1.86 -12.41 -2.22
CA ASP A 20 1.89 -13.35 -1.11
C ASP A 20 0.68 -13.20 -0.15
N GLY A 21 -0.20 -12.21 -0.40
CA GLY A 21 -1.34 -11.93 0.46
C GLY A 21 -0.96 -11.33 1.82
N SER A 22 0.23 -10.73 1.94
CA SER A 22 0.73 -10.21 3.23
C SER A 22 -0.01 -8.98 3.75
N GLN A 23 -0.73 -8.24 2.90
CA GLN A 23 -1.41 -7.01 3.30
C GLN A 23 -2.93 -7.16 3.25
N GLU A 24 -3.59 -6.84 4.35
CA GLU A 24 -5.01 -7.18 4.52
C GLU A 24 -5.96 -6.05 4.13
N THR A 25 -5.43 -4.82 4.06
CA THR A 25 -6.18 -3.61 3.72
C THR A 25 -5.39 -2.73 2.75
N LEU A 26 -6.09 -1.88 2.00
CA LEU A 26 -5.43 -0.85 1.18
C LEU A 26 -4.58 0.11 2.03
N TRP A 27 -4.95 0.34 3.29
CA TRP A 27 -4.16 1.16 4.22
C TRP A 27 -2.81 0.54 4.56
N ASP A 28 -2.73 -0.79 4.69
CA ASP A 28 -1.45 -1.49 4.90
C ASP A 28 -0.55 -1.40 3.66
N VAL A 29 -1.16 -1.50 2.47
CA VAL A 29 -0.45 -1.29 1.19
C VAL A 29 0.11 0.13 1.13
N MET A 30 -0.72 1.13 1.45
CA MET A 30 -0.27 2.52 1.44
C MET A 30 0.84 2.78 2.46
N ASP A 31 0.78 2.19 3.66
CA ASP A 31 1.84 2.34 4.65
C ASP A 31 3.15 1.71 4.22
N HIS A 32 3.11 0.54 3.59
CA HIS A 32 4.29 -0.14 3.06
C HIS A 32 5.05 0.77 2.09
N TYR A 33 4.33 1.41 1.16
CA TYR A 33 4.93 2.40 0.27
C TYR A 33 5.31 3.70 0.99
N ASN A 34 4.49 4.17 1.92
CA ASN A 34 4.71 5.45 2.60
C ASN A 34 6.01 5.45 3.43
N LYS A 35 6.32 4.33 4.09
CA LYS A 35 7.56 4.17 4.86
C LYS A 35 8.78 3.82 4.01
N GLY A 36 8.59 3.56 2.70
CA GLY A 36 9.62 3.05 1.82
C GLY A 36 10.13 1.70 2.32
N ASP A 37 9.24 0.72 2.51
CA ASP A 37 9.68 -0.59 2.96
C ASP A 37 10.63 -1.25 1.94
N GLY A 38 11.54 -2.10 2.41
CA GLY A 38 12.56 -2.72 1.55
C GLY A 38 13.79 -1.87 1.26
N LEU A 39 13.95 -0.67 1.84
CA LEU A 39 15.15 0.18 1.65
C LEU A 39 16.47 -0.43 2.15
N GLN A 40 16.41 -1.59 2.82
CA GLN A 40 17.59 -2.39 3.17
C GLN A 40 17.92 -3.46 2.13
N ASP A 41 17.09 -3.64 1.10
CA ASP A 41 17.40 -4.51 -0.02
C ASP A 41 18.42 -3.79 -0.92
N PRO A 42 19.63 -4.34 -1.10
CA PRO A 42 20.64 -3.73 -1.95
C PRO A 42 20.23 -3.67 -3.44
N TYR A 43 19.24 -4.45 -3.86
CA TYR A 43 18.74 -4.47 -5.23
C TYR A 43 17.51 -3.58 -5.46
N LEU A 44 17.03 -2.89 -4.42
CA LEU A 44 15.96 -1.90 -4.57
C LEU A 44 16.47 -0.70 -5.39
N ASP A 45 15.58 -0.08 -6.15
CA ASP A 45 15.90 1.16 -6.85
C ASP A 45 16.26 2.28 -5.84
N GLU A 46 17.36 3.00 -6.09
CA GLU A 46 17.83 4.09 -5.24
C GLU A 46 16.86 5.28 -5.20
N ASP A 47 15.98 5.41 -6.20
CA ASP A 47 14.98 6.47 -6.25
C ASP A 47 13.75 6.19 -5.38
N ILE A 48 13.63 4.99 -4.80
CA ILE A 48 12.57 4.70 -3.83
C ILE A 48 12.89 5.41 -2.51
N GLN A 49 11.92 6.18 -2.01
CA GLN A 49 12.04 7.00 -0.81
C GLN A 49 10.75 6.89 0.03
N PRO A 50 10.82 7.16 1.34
CA PRO A 50 9.62 7.43 2.12
C PRO A 50 8.81 8.58 1.50
N LEU A 51 7.49 8.42 1.44
CA LEU A 51 6.61 9.38 0.74
C LEU A 51 6.11 10.49 1.64
N ALA A 52 6.25 10.34 2.96
CA ALA A 52 5.78 11.29 3.96
C ALA A 52 4.30 11.70 3.80
N LEU A 53 3.45 10.76 3.37
CA LEU A 53 2.00 10.94 3.29
C LEU A 53 1.42 11.02 4.70
N THR A 54 0.53 11.99 4.90
CA THR A 54 -0.27 12.09 6.11
C THR A 54 -1.39 11.05 6.10
N GLU A 55 -2.08 10.90 7.24
CA GLU A 55 -3.25 10.02 7.33
C GLU A 55 -4.37 10.47 6.38
N ASP A 56 -4.56 11.77 6.20
CA ASP A 56 -5.56 12.32 5.29
C ASP A 56 -5.17 12.06 3.82
N ASP A 57 -3.88 12.21 3.46
CA ASP A 57 -3.39 11.87 2.12
C ASP A 57 -3.62 10.39 1.80
N ILE A 58 -3.39 9.51 2.78
CA ILE A 58 -3.63 8.07 2.62
C ILE A 58 -5.13 7.80 2.44
N ASP A 59 -5.99 8.40 3.26
CA ASP A 59 -7.44 8.27 3.14
C ASP A 59 -7.93 8.74 1.75
N ASP A 60 -7.37 9.83 1.23
CA ASP A 60 -7.70 10.38 -0.09
C ASP A 60 -7.24 9.46 -1.23
N VAL A 61 -6.03 8.90 -1.15
CA VAL A 61 -5.55 7.93 -2.15
C VAL A 61 -6.42 6.67 -2.13
N VAL A 62 -6.77 6.15 -0.95
CA VAL A 62 -7.65 4.98 -0.83
C VAL A 62 -9.04 5.30 -1.37
N ALA A 63 -9.59 6.49 -1.13
CA ALA A 63 -10.84 6.94 -1.70
C ALA A 63 -10.79 7.03 -3.24
N PHE A 64 -9.69 7.54 -3.79
CA PHE A 64 -9.45 7.56 -5.23
C PHE A 64 -9.41 6.14 -5.81
N LEU A 65 -8.66 5.21 -5.20
CA LEU A 65 -8.62 3.81 -5.63
C LEU A 65 -10.00 3.13 -5.55
N ALA A 66 -10.76 3.42 -4.50
CA ALA A 66 -12.13 2.92 -4.35
C ALA A 66 -13.06 3.46 -5.45
N SER A 67 -12.84 4.69 -5.92
CA SER A 67 -13.63 5.31 -7.00
C SER A 67 -13.45 4.62 -8.37
N LEU A 68 -12.36 3.87 -8.56
CA LEU A 68 -12.10 3.09 -9.77
C LEU A 68 -12.93 1.79 -9.84
N THR A 69 -13.78 1.52 -8.85
CA THR A 69 -14.66 0.35 -8.83
C THR A 69 -15.85 0.54 -9.78
N SER A 70 -16.03 -0.35 -10.75
CA SER A 70 -17.13 -0.26 -11.72
C SER A 70 -18.51 -0.35 -11.04
N ALA A 71 -19.53 0.26 -11.65
CA ALA A 71 -20.90 0.30 -11.12
C ALA A 71 -21.45 -1.07 -10.70
N ASP A 72 -21.16 -2.12 -11.48
CA ASP A 72 -21.58 -3.51 -11.21
C ASP A 72 -21.10 -4.05 -9.85
N TYR A 73 -19.99 -3.52 -9.34
CA TYR A 73 -19.38 -3.93 -8.08
C TYR A 73 -19.54 -2.88 -6.97
N LYS A 74 -20.27 -1.79 -7.20
CA LYS A 74 -20.33 -0.66 -6.26
C LYS A 74 -20.81 -1.07 -4.87
N ALA A 75 -21.88 -1.87 -4.78
CA ALA A 75 -22.43 -2.31 -3.50
C ALA A 75 -21.48 -3.25 -2.73
N GLN A 76 -20.79 -4.15 -3.44
CA GLN A 76 -19.79 -5.03 -2.84
C GLN A 76 -18.54 -4.26 -2.42
N GLY A 77 -18.07 -3.36 -3.29
CA GLY A 77 -16.95 -2.48 -3.03
C GLY A 77 -17.18 -1.60 -1.81
N SER A 78 -18.35 -0.97 -1.65
CA SER A 78 -18.65 -0.15 -0.47
C SER A 78 -18.62 -0.97 0.84
N LYS A 79 -19.11 -2.21 0.82
CA LYS A 79 -19.04 -3.10 1.99
C LYS A 79 -17.60 -3.48 2.33
N GLU A 80 -16.82 -3.84 1.31
CA GLU A 80 -15.42 -4.22 1.50
C GLU A 80 -14.56 -3.03 1.95
N LEU A 81 -14.79 -1.83 1.40
CA LEU A 81 -14.15 -0.59 1.87
C LEU A 81 -14.43 -0.35 3.35
N ALA A 82 -15.70 -0.51 3.77
CA ALA A 82 -16.08 -0.33 5.17
C ALA A 82 -15.36 -1.35 6.07
N ARG A 83 -15.30 -2.63 5.67
CA ARG A 83 -14.57 -3.67 6.39
C ARG A 83 -13.08 -3.34 6.52
N GLN A 84 -12.44 -2.97 5.41
CA GLN A 84 -11.02 -2.61 5.41
C GLN A 84 -10.74 -1.38 6.27
N ARG A 85 -11.61 -0.37 6.21
CA ARG A 85 -11.48 0.84 7.03
C ARG A 85 -11.60 0.52 8.52
N GLU A 86 -12.58 -0.27 8.92
CA GLU A 86 -12.74 -0.71 10.31
C GLU A 86 -11.52 -1.48 10.80
N ARG A 87 -11.01 -2.40 9.96
CA ARG A 87 -9.78 -3.14 10.28
C ARG A 87 -8.58 -2.22 10.40
N SER A 88 -8.36 -1.31 9.45
CA SER A 88 -7.23 -0.36 9.48
C SER A 88 -7.22 0.54 10.73
N ARG A 89 -8.38 0.77 11.34
CA ARG A 89 -8.48 1.56 12.59
C ARG A 89 -8.13 0.76 13.83
N THR A 90 -8.22 -0.56 13.77
CA THR A 90 -8.04 -1.46 14.92
C THR A 90 -6.76 -2.28 14.83
N ASN A 91 -6.32 -2.65 13.63
CA ASN A 91 -5.12 -3.42 13.34
C ASN A 91 -4.50 -2.97 12.01
N ARG A 92 -3.37 -2.25 12.09
CA ARG A 92 -2.65 -1.69 10.93
C ARG A 92 -1.14 -1.84 11.13
N PRO A 93 -0.60 -3.06 11.02
CA PRO A 93 0.76 -3.39 11.41
C PRO A 93 1.83 -2.71 10.56
N GLN A 94 1.49 -2.25 9.34
CA GLN A 94 2.44 -1.58 8.48
C GLN A 94 2.67 -0.11 8.84
N ARG A 95 1.78 0.51 9.62
CA ARG A 95 1.84 1.94 9.94
C ARG A 95 3.11 2.28 10.72
N ASP A 96 3.97 3.08 10.09
CA ASP A 96 5.18 3.62 10.70
C ASP A 96 5.39 5.08 10.26
N THR A 97 4.65 5.99 10.90
CA THR A 97 4.73 7.44 10.63
C THR A 97 6.14 8.00 10.89
N PRO A 98 6.82 7.67 12.01
CA PRO A 98 8.20 8.12 12.21
C PRO A 98 9.14 7.73 11.05
N ARG A 99 8.99 6.52 10.50
CA ARG A 99 9.79 6.11 9.35
C ARG A 99 9.43 6.88 8.09
N ALA A 100 8.13 7.04 7.81
CA ALA A 100 7.64 7.74 6.61
C ALA A 100 8.09 9.20 6.51
N PHE A 101 8.24 9.89 7.65
CA PHE A 101 8.67 11.29 7.70
C PHE A 101 10.17 11.48 8.00
N GLY A 102 10.89 10.39 8.25
CA GLY A 102 12.32 10.43 8.53
C GLY A 102 13.18 10.39 7.26
N PRO A 103 14.48 10.72 7.35
CA PRO A 103 15.39 10.67 6.21
C PRO A 103 15.56 9.24 5.67
N LYS A 104 15.81 9.11 4.36
CA LYS A 104 16.13 7.83 3.73
C LYS A 104 17.30 7.16 4.45
N PRO A 105 17.17 5.91 4.92
CA PRO A 105 18.31 5.15 5.39
C PRO A 105 19.33 4.94 4.26
N HIS A 106 20.59 4.75 4.65
CA HIS A 106 21.61 4.34 3.69
C HIS A 106 21.32 2.91 3.23
N GLN A 107 21.11 2.74 1.93
CA GLN A 107 20.88 1.45 1.30
C GLN A 107 22.21 0.69 1.20
N PRO A 108 22.26 -0.62 1.53
CA PRO A 108 23.48 -1.39 1.41
C PRO A 108 23.87 -1.56 -0.07
N GLN A 109 25.17 -1.65 -0.33
CA GLN A 109 25.65 -1.94 -1.68
C GLN A 109 25.39 -3.41 -2.03
N PRO A 110 25.04 -3.71 -3.30
CA PRO A 110 24.98 -5.09 -3.79
C PRO A 110 26.31 -5.83 -3.56
N PRO A 111 26.26 -7.15 -3.34
CA PRO A 111 27.45 -7.99 -3.37
C PRO A 111 28.23 -7.78 -4.67
N ARG A 112 29.56 -7.71 -4.57
CA ARG A 112 30.41 -7.71 -5.76
C ARG A 112 30.30 -9.06 -6.48
N PRO A 113 30.24 -9.08 -7.83
CA PRO A 113 30.16 -10.32 -8.61
C PRO A 113 31.39 -11.22 -8.44
#